data_AF-A0A7L3HVV9-F1
#
_entry.id   AF-A0A7L3HVV9-F1
#
_cell.length_a   1.000
_cell.length_b   1.000
_cell.length_c   1.000
_cell.angle_alpha   90.00
_cell.angle_beta   90.00
_cell.angle_gamma   90.00
#
_symmetry.space_group_name_H-M   'P 1'
#
loop_
_entity.id
_entity.type
_entity.pdbx_description
1 polymer ?
#
loop_
_entity_poly.entity_id
_entity_poly.type
_entity_poly.pdbx_seq_one_letter_code
_entity_poly.pdbx_strand_id
1 'polypeptide(L)'
;DPDSGDNGLLLYSLVSDQTNEFDINENTGQIFTVSVAGKAGTFYLEVQAADRGTRRLTARTTVNVTVDSSSSSNIVMLVLNQKINVVERNIAEVQRVLEDKLGWNVYIVDVYSKEFERKARSSTDETQVEIIAFDEDHQEVPAEDVKRKLREQKGSIEAELEKVFSASVSAAIREAPGAVTSPELVAAIVLGVLLAGTFITFLAYVLLDLKKKRKDLVKKVEIMNGINNPWAVDKNGSLKSLEKLEHMNN
;
A
#
# COMPACT_ATOMS: atom_id res chain seq x y z
N ASP A 1 -33.61 -25.36 18.51
CA ASP A 1 -34.30 -26.51 19.10
C ASP A 1 -35.66 -26.03 19.61
N PRO A 2 -36.80 -26.71 19.34
CA PRO A 2 -38.12 -26.26 19.79
C PRO A 2 -38.36 -26.47 21.30
N ASP A 3 -37.42 -27.07 22.02
CA ASP A 3 -37.56 -27.35 23.44
C ASP A 3 -37.31 -26.11 24.30
N SER A 4 -38.29 -25.78 25.14
CA SER A 4 -38.21 -24.70 26.15
C SER A 4 -37.81 -25.29 27.51
N GLY A 5 -37.04 -24.55 28.32
CA GLY A 5 -36.56 -25.02 29.63
C GLY A 5 -35.19 -25.71 29.55
N ASP A 6 -34.86 -26.58 30.52
CA ASP A 6 -33.54 -27.23 30.60
C ASP A 6 -33.18 -28.08 29.37
N ASN A 7 -34.18 -28.56 28.62
CA ASN A 7 -33.97 -29.28 27.37
C ASN A 7 -33.52 -28.38 26.21
N GLY A 8 -33.69 -27.07 26.32
CA GLY A 8 -33.16 -26.09 25.36
C GLY A 8 -31.69 -25.71 25.63
N LEU A 9 -31.10 -26.16 26.74
CA LEU A 9 -29.70 -25.91 27.07
C LEU A 9 -28.81 -26.98 26.44
N LEU A 10 -27.98 -26.56 25.48
CA LEU A 10 -27.02 -27.40 24.79
C LEU A 10 -25.64 -27.32 25.44
N LEU A 11 -24.98 -28.46 25.55
CA LEU A 11 -23.58 -28.59 25.92
C LEU A 11 -22.76 -28.93 24.67
N TYR A 12 -21.71 -28.16 24.43
CA TYR A 12 -20.83 -28.29 23.27
C TYR A 12 -19.52 -28.99 23.63
N SER A 13 -19.02 -29.85 22.75
CA SER A 13 -17.76 -30.58 22.97
C SER A 13 -17.06 -30.88 21.65
N LEU A 14 -15.73 -30.97 21.68
CA LEU A 14 -14.96 -31.57 20.59
C LEU A 14 -14.98 -33.09 20.77
N VAL A 15 -15.37 -33.81 19.72
CA VAL A 15 -15.48 -35.28 19.73
C VAL A 15 -14.11 -35.93 19.63
N SER A 16 -13.12 -35.21 19.09
CA SER A 16 -11.76 -35.69 18.88
C SER A 16 -10.82 -35.23 19.99
N ASP A 17 -10.07 -36.19 20.52
CA ASP A 17 -8.98 -36.08 21.49
C ASP A 17 -7.62 -35.74 20.83
N GLN A 18 -7.62 -35.43 19.53
CA GLN A 18 -6.41 -35.20 18.73
C GLN A 18 -6.02 -33.73 18.55
N THR A 19 -6.74 -32.76 19.10
CA THR A 19 -6.41 -31.35 18.89
C THR A 19 -6.09 -30.61 20.19
N ASN A 20 -4.84 -30.72 20.66
CA ASN A 20 -4.29 -29.79 21.67
C ASN A 20 -4.21 -28.34 21.17
N GLU A 21 -4.53 -28.13 19.90
CA GLU A 21 -4.51 -26.88 19.17
C GLU A 21 -5.75 -26.03 19.42
N PHE A 22 -6.89 -26.66 19.72
CA PHE A 22 -8.20 -26.01 19.83
C PHE A 22 -9.01 -26.59 20.98
N ASP A 23 -9.86 -25.76 21.55
CA ASP A 23 -10.77 -26.15 22.61
C ASP A 23 -12.09 -25.36 22.47
N ILE A 24 -13.14 -25.78 23.17
CA ILE A 24 -14.50 -25.26 23.00
C ILE A 24 -15.15 -24.96 24.34
N ASN A 25 -15.83 -23.82 24.43
CA ASN A 25 -16.60 -23.48 25.60
C ASN A 25 -17.89 -24.30 25.62
N GLU A 26 -18.03 -25.18 26.62
CA GLU A 26 -19.15 -26.11 26.73
C GLU A 26 -20.52 -25.43 26.74
N ASN A 27 -20.64 -24.19 27.21
CA ASN A 27 -21.92 -23.49 27.34
C ASN A 27 -22.26 -22.59 26.15
N THR A 28 -21.24 -22.06 25.45
CA THR A 28 -21.46 -21.10 24.36
C THR A 28 -21.17 -21.68 22.97
N GLY A 29 -20.45 -22.80 22.90
CA GLY A 29 -19.98 -23.38 21.65
C GLY A 29 -18.84 -22.58 20.99
N GLN A 30 -18.30 -21.57 21.67
CA GLN A 30 -17.18 -20.78 21.15
C GLN A 30 -15.91 -21.65 21.12
N ILE A 31 -15.35 -21.83 19.92
CA ILE A 31 -14.07 -22.50 19.70
C ILE A 31 -12.95 -21.47 19.88
N PHE A 32 -11.89 -21.85 20.59
CA PHE A 32 -10.71 -21.03 20.81
C PHE A 32 -9.44 -21.80 20.49
N THR A 33 -8.44 -21.07 19.99
CA THR A 33 -7.11 -21.59 19.72
C THR A 33 -6.32 -21.70 21.02
N VAL A 34 -5.80 -22.90 21.32
CA VAL A 34 -4.92 -23.19 22.45
C VAL A 34 -3.46 -23.00 22.05
N SER A 35 -3.01 -23.66 20.98
CA SER A 35 -1.65 -23.50 20.46
C SER A 35 -1.49 -24.05 19.04
N VAL A 36 -1.21 -23.16 18.09
CA VAL A 36 -0.94 -23.50 16.68
C VAL A 36 0.46 -23.05 16.23
N ALA A 37 1.34 -22.75 17.18
CA ALA A 37 2.69 -22.27 16.88
C ALA A 37 3.46 -23.32 16.05
N GLY A 38 3.98 -22.89 14.89
CA GLY A 38 4.71 -23.76 13.96
C GLY A 38 3.83 -24.78 13.21
N LYS A 39 2.50 -24.63 13.27
CA LYS A 39 1.55 -25.46 12.52
C LYS A 39 0.99 -24.69 11.34
N ALA A 40 0.70 -25.40 10.26
CA ALA A 40 0.04 -24.88 9.07
C ALA A 40 -0.82 -25.99 8.45
N GLY A 41 -1.88 -25.61 7.74
CA GLY A 41 -2.83 -26.51 7.09
C GLY A 41 -4.22 -26.50 7.73
N THR A 42 -5.10 -27.36 7.21
CA THR A 42 -6.50 -27.44 7.64
C THR A 42 -6.71 -28.52 8.69
N PHE A 43 -7.31 -28.12 9.81
CA PHE A 43 -7.74 -28.98 10.91
C PHE A 43 -9.24 -29.20 10.79
N TYR A 44 -9.68 -30.45 10.94
CA TYR A 44 -11.08 -30.83 10.88
C TYR A 44 -11.57 -31.14 12.28
N LEU A 45 -12.32 -30.20 12.88
CA LEU A 45 -12.85 -30.33 14.23
C LEU A 45 -14.25 -30.94 14.18
N GLU A 46 -14.42 -32.14 14.72
CA GLU A 46 -15.76 -32.71 14.92
C GLU A 46 -16.36 -32.12 16.20
N VAL A 47 -17.40 -31.32 16.04
CA VAL A 47 -18.11 -30.64 17.14
C VAL A 47 -19.42 -31.36 17.41
N GLN A 48 -19.70 -31.62 18.68
CA GLN A 48 -20.94 -32.22 19.15
C GLN A 48 -21.70 -31.24 20.04
N ALA A 49 -23.01 -31.14 19.80
CA ALA A 49 -23.97 -30.52 20.72
C ALA A 49 -24.83 -31.63 21.35
N ALA A 50 -25.00 -31.57 22.67
CA ALA A 50 -25.81 -32.52 23.44
C ALA A 50 -26.84 -31.76 24.28
N ASP A 51 -28.10 -32.23 24.29
CA ASP A 51 -29.09 -31.71 25.23
C ASP A 51 -28.82 -32.20 26.67
N ARG A 52 -29.54 -31.62 27.64
CA ARG A 52 -29.49 -32.02 29.05
C ARG A 52 -30.63 -32.96 29.47
N GLY A 53 -31.29 -33.58 28.50
CA GLY A 53 -32.39 -34.52 28.76
C GLY A 53 -31.94 -35.79 29.48
N THR A 54 -32.88 -36.48 30.12
CA THR A 54 -32.62 -37.78 30.79
C THR A 54 -32.19 -38.86 29.80
N ARG A 55 -32.63 -38.74 28.54
CA ARG A 55 -32.11 -39.46 27.38
C ARG A 55 -31.47 -38.44 26.45
N ARG A 56 -30.15 -38.26 26.58
CA ARG A 56 -29.44 -37.21 25.84
C ARG A 56 -29.52 -37.46 24.33
N LEU A 57 -30.03 -36.49 23.58
CA LEU A 57 -29.86 -36.45 22.14
C LEU A 57 -28.58 -35.68 21.80
N THR A 58 -27.92 -36.09 20.72
CA THR A 58 -26.69 -35.46 20.26
C THR A 58 -26.73 -35.21 18.76
N ALA A 59 -26.23 -34.06 18.34
CA ALA A 59 -25.98 -33.73 16.94
C ALA A 59 -24.49 -33.42 16.75
N ARG A 60 -23.95 -33.71 15.57
CA ARG A 60 -22.55 -33.49 15.23
C ARG A 60 -22.38 -32.74 13.92
N THR A 61 -21.32 -31.94 13.82
CA THR A 61 -20.91 -31.23 12.62
C THR A 61 -19.39 -31.17 12.52
N THR A 62 -18.87 -30.84 11.35
CA THR A 62 -17.43 -30.63 11.13
C THR A 62 -17.16 -29.14 10.92
N VAL A 63 -16.24 -28.60 11.71
CA VAL A 63 -15.70 -27.24 11.56
C VAL A 63 -14.31 -27.33 10.97
N ASN A 64 -14.09 -26.71 9.82
CA ASN A 64 -12.78 -26.66 9.17
C ASN A 64 -12.04 -25.40 9.64
N VAL A 65 -10.88 -25.59 10.28
CA VAL A 65 -10.02 -24.49 10.72
C VAL A 65 -8.73 -24.53 9.91
N THR A 66 -8.52 -23.54 9.05
CA THR A 66 -7.28 -23.41 8.30
C THR A 66 -6.33 -22.50 9.05
N VAL A 67 -5.18 -23.05 9.45
CA VAL A 67 -4.07 -22.27 10.00
C VAL A 67 -3.13 -21.98 8.85
N ASP A 68 -3.05 -20.72 8.46
CA ASP A 68 -2.04 -20.29 7.50
C ASP A 68 -0.76 -19.88 8.24
N SER A 69 0.38 -20.15 7.62
CA SER A 69 1.67 -19.58 8.02
C SER A 69 1.82 -18.11 7.61
N SER A 70 0.75 -17.50 7.10
CA SER A 70 0.76 -16.19 6.47
C SER A 70 1.46 -15.16 7.36
N SER A 71 2.42 -14.47 6.74
CA SER A 71 2.96 -13.27 7.33
C SER A 71 1.86 -12.21 7.34
N SER A 72 1.83 -11.37 8.37
CA SER A 72 0.95 -10.20 8.46
C SER A 72 1.09 -9.19 7.29
N SER A 73 1.91 -9.49 6.27
CA SER A 73 2.16 -8.68 5.09
C SER A 73 0.97 -8.60 4.13
N ASN A 74 0.10 -9.62 4.11
CA ASN A 74 -1.05 -9.70 3.21
C ASN A 74 -2.35 -9.21 3.84
N ILE A 75 -2.34 -8.90 5.14
CA ILE A 75 -3.46 -8.28 5.83
C ILE A 75 -3.67 -6.86 5.31
N VAL A 76 -4.89 -6.55 4.91
CA VAL A 76 -5.31 -5.23 4.45
C VAL A 76 -6.19 -4.57 5.50
N MET A 77 -5.85 -3.32 5.84
CA MET A 77 -6.61 -2.53 6.80
C MET A 77 -7.64 -1.65 6.10
N LEU A 78 -8.91 -2.01 6.24
CA LEU A 78 -10.05 -1.22 5.80
C LEU A 78 -10.52 -0.31 6.94
N VAL A 79 -10.76 0.96 6.64
CA VAL A 79 -11.27 1.95 7.58
C VAL A 79 -12.67 2.36 7.14
N LEU A 80 -13.65 2.09 8.00
CA LEU A 80 -15.04 2.47 7.81
C LEU A 80 -15.35 3.64 8.74
N ASN A 81 -16.01 4.68 8.23
CA ASN A 81 -16.51 5.81 9.03
C ASN A 81 -17.75 5.48 9.88
N GLN A 82 -17.76 4.29 10.49
CA GLN A 82 -18.85 3.79 11.31
C GLN A 82 -18.32 3.45 12.71
N LYS A 83 -19.19 3.50 13.71
CA LYS A 83 -18.85 3.10 15.08
C LYS A 83 -18.66 1.60 15.16
N ILE A 84 -17.70 1.15 15.99
CA ILE A 84 -17.33 -0.27 16.11
C ILE A 84 -18.53 -1.15 16.44
N ASN A 85 -19.38 -0.73 17.36
CA ASN A 85 -20.58 -1.50 17.75
C ASN A 85 -21.61 -1.65 16.62
N VAL A 86 -21.61 -0.74 15.64
CA VAL A 86 -22.47 -0.83 14.45
C VAL A 86 -21.85 -1.77 13.42
N VAL A 87 -20.53 -1.70 13.24
CA VAL A 87 -19.77 -2.60 12.35
C VAL A 87 -19.85 -4.05 12.85
N GLU A 88 -19.57 -4.29 14.13
CA GLU A 88 -19.62 -5.63 14.74
C GLU A 88 -21.00 -6.28 14.62
N ARG A 89 -22.09 -5.51 14.81
CA ARG A 89 -23.46 -6.01 14.68
C ARG A 89 -23.82 -6.45 13.25
N ASN A 90 -23.17 -5.86 12.26
CA ASN A 90 -23.42 -6.15 10.85
C ASN A 90 -22.23 -6.85 10.18
N ILE A 91 -21.32 -7.45 10.97
CA ILE A 91 -20.03 -7.92 10.46
C ILE A 91 -20.17 -8.99 9.37
N ALA A 92 -21.19 -9.84 9.48
CA ALA A 92 -21.52 -10.85 8.47
C ALA A 92 -21.95 -10.21 7.13
N GLU A 93 -22.74 -9.14 7.17
CA GLU A 93 -23.13 -8.42 5.96
C GLU A 93 -21.96 -7.61 5.38
N VAL A 94 -21.08 -7.06 6.23
CA VAL A 94 -19.83 -6.42 5.77
C VAL A 94 -18.96 -7.43 5.03
N GLN A 95 -18.73 -8.60 5.61
CA GLN A 95 -17.97 -9.68 4.98
C GLN A 95 -18.60 -10.07 3.65
N ARG A 96 -19.91 -10.32 3.62
CA ARG A 96 -20.64 -10.69 2.41
C ARG A 96 -20.51 -9.65 1.29
N VAL A 97 -20.60 -8.36 1.62
CA VAL A 97 -20.43 -7.28 0.63
C VAL A 97 -19.00 -7.29 0.07
N LEU A 98 -18.00 -7.49 0.93
CA LEU A 98 -16.61 -7.58 0.48
C LEU A 98 -16.40 -8.81 -0.42
N GLU A 99 -16.93 -9.98 -0.06
CA GLU A 99 -16.86 -11.20 -0.88
C GLU A 99 -17.52 -10.99 -2.25
N ASP A 100 -18.74 -10.41 -2.28
CA ASP A 100 -19.47 -10.12 -3.53
C ASP A 100 -18.70 -9.16 -4.44
N LYS A 101 -18.17 -8.05 -3.90
CA LYS A 101 -17.48 -7.04 -4.70
C LYS A 101 -16.06 -7.43 -5.07
N LEU A 102 -15.38 -8.19 -4.22
CA LEU A 102 -14.01 -8.63 -4.47
C LEU A 102 -13.96 -9.97 -5.21
N GLY A 103 -15.03 -10.75 -5.28
CA GLY A 103 -15.04 -12.05 -5.95
C GLY A 103 -14.00 -13.02 -5.37
N TRP A 104 -13.71 -12.90 -4.08
CA TRP A 104 -12.77 -13.71 -3.32
C TRP A 104 -13.40 -14.08 -1.98
N ASN A 105 -12.91 -15.15 -1.37
CA ASN A 105 -13.27 -15.48 0.02
C ASN A 105 -12.56 -14.47 0.92
N VAL A 106 -13.31 -13.73 1.75
CA VAL A 106 -12.76 -12.68 2.61
C VAL A 106 -12.94 -13.09 4.06
N TYR A 107 -11.84 -13.13 4.81
CA TYR A 107 -11.89 -13.36 6.26
C TYR A 107 -11.56 -12.06 6.99
N ILE A 108 -12.39 -11.73 7.97
CA ILE A 108 -12.16 -10.62 8.87
C ILE A 108 -11.33 -11.14 10.04
N VAL A 109 -10.09 -10.64 10.14
CA VAL A 109 -9.09 -11.07 11.11
C VAL A 109 -9.30 -10.37 12.44
N ASP A 110 -9.54 -9.05 12.39
CA ASP A 110 -9.77 -8.23 13.59
C ASP A 110 -10.65 -7.01 13.26
N VAL A 111 -11.33 -6.50 14.28
CA VAL A 111 -12.18 -5.31 14.23
C VAL A 111 -11.92 -4.47 15.47
N TYR A 112 -11.36 -3.27 15.29
CA TYR A 112 -11.02 -2.41 16.42
C TYR A 112 -11.18 -0.92 16.09
N SER A 113 -11.47 -0.12 17.12
CA SER A 113 -11.42 1.35 17.02
C SER A 113 -10.01 1.82 17.37
N LYS A 114 -9.64 3.06 16.98
CA LYS A 114 -8.33 3.65 17.32
C LYS A 114 -8.07 3.77 18.83
N GLU A 115 -9.02 3.45 19.70
CA GLU A 115 -8.96 3.59 21.16
C GLU A 115 -8.10 2.48 21.82
N PHE A 116 -6.87 2.27 21.34
CA PHE A 116 -5.85 1.49 22.06
C PHE A 116 -5.15 2.31 23.16
N GLU A 117 -5.68 3.48 23.51
CA GLU A 117 -5.36 4.19 24.74
C GLU A 117 -6.56 4.14 25.67
N ARG A 118 -6.42 3.40 26.79
CA ARG A 118 -7.45 3.23 27.84
C ARG A 118 -7.77 4.55 28.56
N LYS A 119 -8.31 5.54 27.86
CA LYS A 119 -8.86 6.78 28.43
C LYS A 119 -10.14 7.10 27.68
N ALA A 120 -11.24 6.74 28.34
CA ALA A 120 -12.59 7.01 27.91
C ALA A 120 -12.79 8.42 27.33
N ARG A 121 -13.55 8.46 26.23
CA ARG A 121 -14.20 9.62 25.58
C ARG A 121 -13.51 10.17 24.34
N SER A 122 -13.21 9.30 23.37
CA SER A 122 -13.39 9.70 21.97
C SER A 122 -13.91 8.52 21.16
N SER A 123 -15.24 8.44 21.02
CA SER A 123 -15.87 7.63 19.98
C SER A 123 -15.40 8.21 18.65
N THR A 124 -14.30 7.72 18.10
CA THR A 124 -14.06 7.95 16.69
C THR A 124 -15.22 7.28 15.96
N ASP A 125 -15.91 8.02 15.11
CA ASP A 125 -16.87 7.44 14.15
C ASP A 125 -16.08 6.69 13.05
N GLU A 126 -15.03 5.96 13.43
CA GLU A 126 -14.14 5.20 12.55
C GLU A 126 -13.81 3.86 13.20
N THR A 127 -13.94 2.80 12.40
CA THR A 127 -13.58 1.42 12.75
C THR A 127 -12.56 0.91 11.75
N GLN A 128 -11.51 0.25 12.26
CA GLN A 128 -10.55 -0.48 11.45
C GLN A 128 -10.97 -1.95 11.41
N VAL A 129 -10.98 -2.51 10.21
CA VAL A 129 -11.29 -3.90 9.93
C VAL A 129 -10.07 -4.47 9.20
N GLU A 130 -9.41 -5.44 9.82
CA GLU A 130 -8.33 -6.18 9.20
C GLU A 130 -8.91 -7.34 8.41
N ILE A 131 -8.57 -7.41 7.13
CA ILE A 131 -9.07 -8.45 6.22
C ILE A 131 -7.92 -9.17 5.53
N ILE A 132 -8.17 -10.43 5.20
CA ILE A 132 -7.35 -11.27 4.34
C ILE A 132 -8.27 -11.89 3.29
N ALA A 133 -7.78 -12.07 2.07
CA ALA A 133 -8.56 -12.65 0.98
C ALA A 133 -7.89 -13.90 0.43
N PHE A 134 -8.70 -14.86 0.00
CA PHE A 134 -8.29 -16.10 -0.63
C PHE A 134 -9.02 -16.30 -1.95
N ASP A 135 -8.34 -16.84 -2.95
CA ASP A 135 -8.95 -17.19 -4.22
C ASP A 135 -9.77 -18.49 -4.14
N GLU A 136 -10.30 -18.93 -5.29
CA GLU A 136 -11.10 -20.15 -5.40
C GLU A 136 -10.29 -21.42 -5.08
N ASP A 137 -8.97 -21.38 -5.30
CA ASP A 137 -8.03 -22.47 -5.01
C ASP A 137 -7.53 -22.43 -3.56
N HIS A 138 -8.12 -21.56 -2.71
CA HIS A 138 -7.76 -21.35 -1.31
C HIS A 138 -6.32 -20.84 -1.13
N GLN A 139 -5.77 -20.14 -2.12
CA GLN A 139 -4.48 -19.47 -2.00
C GLN A 139 -4.69 -18.04 -1.54
N GLU A 140 -3.80 -17.59 -0.65
CA GLU A 140 -3.81 -16.22 -0.15
C GLU A 140 -3.58 -15.22 -1.28
N VAL A 141 -4.46 -14.23 -1.38
CA VAL A 141 -4.36 -13.15 -2.38
C VAL A 141 -3.41 -12.07 -1.84
N PRO A 142 -2.41 -11.62 -2.63
CA PRO A 142 -1.48 -10.58 -2.19
C PRO A 142 -2.20 -9.28 -1.78
N ALA A 143 -1.73 -8.63 -0.70
CA ALA A 143 -2.33 -7.39 -0.20
C ALA A 143 -2.50 -6.31 -1.27
N GLU A 144 -1.54 -6.15 -2.18
CA GLU A 144 -1.62 -5.12 -3.23
C GLU A 144 -2.74 -5.39 -4.25
N ASP A 145 -3.05 -6.66 -4.52
CA ASP A 145 -4.16 -7.04 -5.39
C ASP A 145 -5.49 -6.77 -4.69
N VAL A 146 -5.58 -7.08 -3.39
CA VAL A 146 -6.74 -6.75 -2.54
C VAL A 146 -6.97 -5.24 -2.49
N LYS A 147 -5.92 -4.45 -2.21
CA LYS A 147 -5.99 -2.99 -2.19
C LYS A 147 -6.39 -2.41 -3.54
N ARG A 148 -5.84 -2.93 -4.64
CA ARG A 148 -6.21 -2.50 -6.00
C ARG A 148 -7.71 -2.71 -6.24
N LYS A 149 -8.22 -3.90 -5.96
CA LYS A 149 -9.63 -4.24 -6.20
C LYS A 149 -10.58 -3.47 -5.27
N LEU A 150 -10.19 -3.25 -4.01
CA LEU A 150 -10.91 -2.35 -3.09
C LEU A 150 -11.00 -0.92 -3.62
N ARG A 151 -9.93 -0.38 -4.23
CA ARG A 151 -9.94 0.96 -4.84
C ARG A 151 -10.84 1.00 -6.08
N GLU A 152 -10.76 -0.02 -6.94
CA GLU A 152 -11.58 -0.13 -8.15
C GLU A 152 -13.08 -0.24 -7.82
N GLN A 153 -13.43 -1.02 -6.81
CA GLN A 153 -14.82 -1.28 -6.41
C GLN A 153 -15.34 -0.32 -5.33
N LYS A 154 -14.55 0.69 -4.93
CA LYS A 154 -14.83 1.56 -3.78
C LYS A 154 -16.27 2.08 -3.76
N GLY A 155 -16.72 2.71 -4.85
CA GLY A 155 -18.07 3.28 -4.89
C GLY A 155 -19.18 2.23 -4.80
N SER A 156 -18.98 1.03 -5.34
CA SER A 156 -19.96 -0.06 -5.21
C SER A 156 -19.98 -0.65 -3.81
N ILE A 157 -18.82 -0.75 -3.15
CA ILE A 157 -18.71 -1.22 -1.77
C ILE A 157 -19.41 -0.23 -0.85
N GLU A 158 -19.08 1.06 -0.96
CA GLU A 158 -19.71 2.14 -0.17
C GLU A 158 -21.23 2.13 -0.35
N ALA A 159 -21.73 2.08 -1.59
CA ALA A 159 -23.17 2.07 -1.85
C ALA A 159 -23.93 0.85 -1.26
N GLU A 160 -23.33 -0.34 -1.23
CA GLU A 160 -23.96 -1.51 -0.58
C GLU A 160 -23.88 -1.40 0.94
N LEU A 161 -22.74 -0.96 1.49
CA LEU A 161 -22.59 -0.77 2.93
C LEU A 161 -23.49 0.35 3.46
N GLU A 162 -23.80 1.38 2.67
CA GLU A 162 -24.76 2.41 3.05
C GLU A 162 -26.16 1.84 3.33
N LYS A 163 -26.57 0.81 2.58
CA LYS A 163 -27.83 0.10 2.82
C LYS A 163 -27.76 -0.72 4.10
N VAL A 164 -26.64 -1.40 4.33
CA VAL A 164 -26.40 -2.21 5.54
C VAL A 164 -26.45 -1.35 6.80
N PHE A 165 -25.73 -0.22 6.79
CA PHE A 165 -25.64 0.65 7.96
C PHE A 165 -26.77 1.68 8.06
N SER A 166 -27.56 1.86 7.00
CA SER A 166 -28.58 2.92 6.90
C SER A 166 -27.99 4.31 7.19
N ALA A 167 -26.74 4.52 6.78
CA ALA A 167 -25.95 5.72 7.03
C ALA A 167 -24.93 5.90 5.90
N SER A 168 -24.45 7.12 5.67
CA SER A 168 -23.40 7.40 4.67
C SER A 168 -22.08 6.70 5.03
N VAL A 169 -21.48 6.01 4.07
CA VAL A 169 -20.26 5.20 4.29
C VAL A 169 -19.09 5.73 3.48
N SER A 170 -17.94 5.84 4.13
CA SER A 170 -16.64 6.02 3.50
C SER A 170 -15.78 4.82 3.86
N ALA A 171 -15.25 4.15 2.83
CA ALA A 171 -14.37 3.01 2.93
C ALA A 171 -12.98 3.41 2.42
N ALA A 172 -12.02 3.52 3.33
CA ALA A 172 -10.64 3.91 3.02
C ALA A 172 -9.66 2.78 3.35
N ILE A 173 -8.60 2.65 2.57
CA ILE A 173 -7.52 1.70 2.87
C ILE A 173 -6.47 2.46 3.68
N ARG A 174 -6.07 1.92 4.82
CA ARG A 174 -4.96 2.46 5.60
C ARG A 174 -3.69 1.72 5.23
N GLU A 175 -2.70 2.45 4.74
CA GLU A 175 -1.36 1.90 4.56
C GLU A 175 -0.69 1.77 5.92
N ALA A 176 -0.02 0.64 6.17
CA ALA A 176 0.84 0.50 7.33
C ALA A 176 1.89 1.62 7.32
N PRO A 177 2.22 2.25 8.47
CA PRO A 177 3.30 3.22 8.55
C PRO A 177 4.62 2.49 8.26
N GLY A 178 5.04 2.46 7.00
CA GLY A 178 6.17 1.65 6.57
C GLY A 178 6.34 1.51 5.06
N ALA A 179 5.31 1.76 4.24
CA ALA A 179 5.44 1.80 2.78
C ALA A 179 6.11 3.10 2.26
N VAL A 180 6.87 3.80 3.12
CA VAL A 180 7.79 4.82 2.64
C VAL A 180 8.97 4.05 2.07
N THR A 181 9.10 4.12 0.74
CA THR A 181 10.25 3.73 -0.08
C THR A 181 11.49 3.43 0.77
N SER A 182 12.02 2.20 0.66
CA SER A 182 13.23 1.81 1.37
C SER A 182 14.32 2.88 1.21
N PRO A 183 15.17 3.11 2.22
CA PRO A 183 16.25 4.10 2.14
C PRO A 183 17.11 3.95 0.87
N GLU A 184 17.24 2.72 0.36
CA GLU A 184 17.93 2.39 -0.90
C GLU A 184 17.23 2.98 -2.14
N LEU A 185 15.90 2.87 -2.23
CA LEU A 185 15.13 3.47 -3.32
C LEU A 185 15.17 5.00 -3.27
N VAL A 186 15.10 5.58 -2.06
CA VAL A 186 15.24 7.04 -1.88
C VAL A 186 16.63 7.50 -2.32
N ALA A 187 17.68 6.80 -1.89
CA ALA A 187 19.06 7.12 -2.28
C ALA A 187 19.27 7.00 -3.80
N ALA A 188 18.71 5.97 -4.43
CA ALA A 188 18.79 5.77 -5.88
C ALA A 188 18.06 6.89 -6.65
N ILE A 189 16.87 7.30 -6.22
CA ILE A 189 16.11 8.41 -6.82
C ILE A 189 16.89 9.73 -6.66
N VAL A 190 17.37 10.03 -5.46
CA VAL A 190 18.15 11.26 -5.18
C VAL A 190 19.43 11.30 -6.01
N LEU A 191 20.17 10.19 -6.08
CA LEU A 191 21.39 10.08 -6.89
C LEU A 191 21.09 10.24 -8.39
N GLY A 192 20.01 9.63 -8.88
CA GLY A 192 19.57 9.78 -10.27
C GLY A 192 19.25 11.24 -10.63
N VAL A 193 18.53 11.95 -9.75
CA VAL A 193 18.20 13.37 -9.95
C VAL A 193 19.47 14.25 -9.92
N LEU A 194 20.39 13.99 -8.99
CA LEU A 194 21.67 14.71 -8.92
C LEU A 194 22.53 14.50 -10.17
N LEU A 195 22.64 13.26 -10.64
CA LEU A 195 23.38 12.94 -11.87
C LEU A 195 22.76 13.61 -13.09
N ALA A 196 21.43 13.57 -13.25
CA ALA A 196 20.75 14.25 -14.34
C ALA A 196 20.98 15.77 -14.30
N GLY A 197 20.91 16.39 -13.12
CA GLY A 197 21.18 17.82 -12.94
C GLY A 197 22.61 18.20 -13.33
N THR A 198 23.61 17.44 -12.88
CA THR A 198 25.02 17.70 -13.24
C THR A 198 25.31 17.47 -14.72
N PHE A 199 24.64 16.51 -15.35
CA PHE A 199 24.80 16.24 -16.78
C PHE A 199 24.22 17.37 -17.64
N ILE A 200 23.06 17.92 -17.24
CA ILE A 200 22.43 19.07 -17.91
C ILE A 200 23.31 20.31 -17.81
N THR A 201 23.88 20.61 -16.63
CA THR A 201 24.76 21.77 -16.45
C THR A 201 26.07 21.62 -17.23
N PHE A 202 26.64 20.42 -17.25
CA PHE A 202 27.83 20.11 -18.06
C PHE A 202 27.55 20.26 -19.56
N LEU A 203 26.42 19.73 -20.05
CA LEU A 203 26.03 19.85 -21.45
C LEU A 203 25.82 21.32 -21.86
N ALA A 204 25.17 22.12 -21.02
CA ALA A 204 25.00 23.55 -21.23
C ALA A 204 26.35 24.28 -21.30
N TYR A 205 27.28 23.96 -20.40
CA TYR A 205 28.63 24.52 -20.40
C TYR A 205 29.40 24.20 -21.69
N VAL A 206 29.38 22.93 -22.13
CA VAL A 206 30.04 22.51 -23.39
C VAL A 206 29.45 23.24 -24.59
N LEU A 207 28.12 23.38 -24.67
CA LEU A 207 27.46 24.11 -25.74
C LEU A 207 27.83 25.60 -25.75
N LEU A 208 27.96 26.22 -24.58
CA LEU A 208 28.42 27.62 -24.46
C LEU A 208 29.89 27.77 -24.86
N ASP A 209 30.77 26.86 -24.45
CA ASP A 209 32.19 26.88 -24.82
C ASP A 209 32.38 26.69 -26.33
N LEU A 210 31.64 25.76 -26.95
CA LEU A 210 31.65 25.56 -28.41
C LEU A 210 31.14 26.80 -29.16
N LYS A 211 30.08 27.45 -28.68
CA LYS A 211 29.59 28.72 -29.26
C LYS A 211 30.62 29.84 -29.12
N LYS A 212 31.31 29.93 -27.97
CA LYS A 212 32.37 30.92 -27.73
C LYS A 212 33.55 30.71 -28.69
N LYS A 213 34.06 29.48 -28.79
CA LYS A 213 35.13 29.11 -29.73
C LYS A 213 34.75 29.39 -31.18
N ARG A 214 33.51 29.11 -31.58
CA ARG A 214 33.03 29.41 -32.94
C ARG A 214 33.00 30.92 -33.20
N LYS A 215 32.58 31.73 -32.23
CA LYS A 215 32.59 33.20 -32.34
C LYS A 215 34.01 33.77 -32.43
N ASP A 216 34.94 33.22 -31.64
CA ASP A 216 36.35 33.62 -31.69
C ASP A 216 37.00 33.25 -33.03
N LEU A 217 36.64 32.08 -33.60
CA LEU A 217 37.09 31.65 -34.92
C LEU A 217 36.56 32.56 -36.04
N VAL A 218 35.26 32.90 -36.02
CA VAL A 218 34.65 33.83 -36.99
C VAL A 218 35.31 35.21 -36.92
N LYS A 219 35.54 35.72 -35.70
CA LYS A 219 36.23 37.00 -35.50
C LYS A 219 37.67 36.96 -36.02
N LYS A 220 38.38 35.84 -35.85
CA LYS A 220 39.74 35.65 -36.38
C LYS A 220 39.77 35.58 -37.91
N VAL A 221 38.76 34.96 -38.54
CA VAL A 221 38.60 34.91 -40.01
C VAL A 221 38.23 36.28 -40.58
N GLU A 222 37.38 37.06 -39.92
CA GLU A 222 37.09 38.45 -40.33
C GLU A 222 38.34 39.34 -40.27
N ILE A 223 39.17 39.21 -39.22
CA ILE A 223 40.44 39.95 -39.11
C ILE A 223 41.42 39.53 -40.22
N MET A 224 41.45 38.24 -40.58
CA MET A 224 42.30 37.72 -41.65
C MET A 224 41.84 38.14 -43.06
N ASN A 225 40.53 38.27 -43.27
CA ASN A 225 39.95 38.76 -44.54
C ASN A 225 40.00 40.29 -44.67
N GLY A 226 40.16 41.03 -43.56
CA GLY A 226 40.41 42.47 -43.56
C GLY A 226 41.82 42.88 -44.02
N ILE A 227 42.73 41.91 -44.20
CA ILE A 227 44.11 42.13 -44.65
C ILE A 227 44.30 41.44 -46.01
N ASN A 228 43.68 41.97 -47.07
CA ASN A 228 44.08 41.72 -48.45
C ASN A 228 43.38 42.71 -49.40
N ASN A 229 44.04 43.84 -49.70
CA ASN A 229 44.30 44.28 -51.08
C ASN A 229 45.21 45.54 -51.12
N PRO A 230 46.56 45.42 -51.18
CA PRO A 230 47.46 46.55 -51.42
C PRO A 230 47.94 46.58 -52.89
N TRP A 231 47.03 46.44 -53.87
CA TRP A 231 47.32 46.83 -55.25
C TRP A 231 46.09 47.42 -55.94
N ALA A 232 45.86 48.70 -55.64
CA ALA A 232 45.24 49.64 -56.58
C ALA A 232 46.28 50.76 -56.82
N VAL A 233 46.74 50.87 -58.06
CA VAL A 233 47.76 51.80 -58.53
C VAL A 233 47.15 53.16 -58.92
N ASP A 234 47.93 54.20 -58.61
CA ASP A 234 48.00 55.60 -59.08
C ASP A 234 46.91 56.64 -58.73
N LYS A 235 47.33 57.72 -58.05
CA LYS A 235 47.62 59.03 -58.68
C LYS A 235 48.16 60.02 -57.65
N ASN A 236 49.30 60.61 -58.02
CA ASN A 236 49.81 61.93 -57.62
C ASN A 236 49.98 62.24 -56.12
N GLY A 237 51.24 62.51 -55.73
CA GLY A 237 51.51 63.62 -54.81
C GLY A 237 52.45 63.33 -53.64
N SER A 238 53.73 63.63 -53.88
CA SER A 238 54.65 64.27 -52.93
C SER A 238 55.13 63.52 -51.67
N LEU A 239 56.46 63.32 -51.67
CA LEU A 239 57.35 63.12 -50.53
C LEU A 239 57.14 64.14 -49.39
N LYS A 240 57.34 63.70 -48.13
CA LYS A 240 58.40 64.22 -47.23
C LYS A 240 58.48 63.52 -45.87
N SER A 241 59.75 63.29 -45.47
CA SER A 241 60.39 63.27 -44.12
C SER A 241 59.71 62.51 -42.97
N LEU A 242 60.33 61.48 -42.38
CA LEU A 242 61.56 61.50 -41.54
C LEU A 242 61.35 62.32 -40.26
N GLU A 243 60.99 61.65 -39.16
CA GLU A 243 61.62 61.89 -37.86
C GLU A 243 61.48 60.66 -36.94
N LYS A 244 62.54 60.43 -36.18
CA LYS A 244 62.88 59.25 -35.40
C LYS A 244 63.08 59.72 -33.96
N LEU A 245 62.65 58.87 -33.01
CA LEU A 245 62.87 58.96 -31.54
C LEU A 245 62.19 60.17 -30.88
N GLU A 246 61.58 60.11 -29.70
CA GLU A 246 61.97 59.41 -28.47
C GLU A 246 60.79 59.56 -27.48
N HIS A 247 60.37 58.50 -26.76
CA HIS A 247 60.39 58.52 -25.29
C HIS A 247 59.90 57.21 -24.65
N MET A 248 60.63 56.88 -23.58
CA MET A 248 60.57 55.76 -22.65
C MET A 248 59.33 55.76 -21.75
N ASN A 249 58.94 54.53 -21.36
CA ASN A 249 58.46 54.05 -20.06
C ASN A 249 57.80 55.04 -19.09
N ASN A 250 56.52 54.83 -18.79
CA ASN A 250 56.04 53.99 -17.67
C ASN A 250 54.53 53.77 -17.80
#